data_AF-A0A367PPZ5-F1
#
_entry.id   AF-A0A367PPZ5-F1
#
_cell.length_a   1.000
_cell.length_b   1.000
_cell.length_c   1.000
_cell.angle_alpha   90.00
_cell.angle_beta   90.00
_cell.angle_gamma   90.00
#
_symmetry.space_group_name_H-M   'P 1'
#
loop_
_entity.id
_entity.type
_entity.pdbx_description
1 polymer ?
#
loop_
_entity_poly.entity_id
_entity_poly.type
_entity_poly.pdbx_seq_one_letter_code
_entity_poly.pdbx_strand_id
1 'polypeptide(L)'
;MFRRFTISRRVALASACAALLAACAPDSVRNIQAKGFNAYLDSLQTACPNMVVGSSNISDWLRASGSRDDDNYVYWLDQTSRLYYHRISPTQYRDSVSAALGGKSDSRALDCIVRNLPADRPTRPPGGKLL
;
A
#
# COMPACT_ATOMS: atom_id res chain seq x y z
N MET A 1 -21.93 53.45 -52.03
CA MET A 1 -21.24 53.43 -50.73
C MET A 1 -20.76 52.01 -50.47
N PHE A 2 -19.46 51.85 -50.19
CA PHE A 2 -18.67 50.61 -50.06
C PHE A 2 -19.24 49.64 -48.98
N ARG A 3 -19.06 48.31 -48.99
CA ARG A 3 -17.93 47.48 -49.45
C ARG A 3 -18.38 46.01 -49.66
N ARG A 4 -17.97 45.37 -50.77
CA ARG A 4 -18.02 43.91 -50.95
C ARG A 4 -16.82 43.28 -50.25
N PHE A 5 -17.03 42.18 -49.53
CA PHE A 5 -16.03 41.14 -49.33
C PHE A 5 -16.69 39.79 -49.61
N THR A 6 -16.44 39.28 -50.82
CA THR A 6 -16.74 37.91 -51.23
C THR A 6 -15.42 37.15 -51.16
N ILE A 7 -15.27 36.19 -50.24
CA ILE A 7 -14.17 35.21 -50.28
C ILE A 7 -14.75 33.81 -50.01
N SER A 8 -14.95 33.13 -51.13
CA SER A 8 -14.81 31.72 -51.47
C SER A 8 -15.05 30.60 -50.44
N ARG A 9 -15.94 29.70 -50.89
CA ARG A 9 -16.31 28.38 -50.37
C ARG A 9 -15.16 27.35 -50.45
N ARG A 10 -15.10 26.49 -49.42
CA ARG A 10 -14.44 25.16 -49.30
C ARG A 10 -12.96 25.16 -48.88
N VAL A 11 -12.70 24.76 -47.62
CA VAL A 11 -12.02 23.49 -47.27
C VAL A 11 -12.52 23.09 -45.87
N ALA A 12 -13.11 21.90 -45.77
CA ALA A 12 -13.42 21.24 -44.51
C ALA A 12 -12.14 20.60 -43.95
N LEU A 13 -11.83 20.81 -42.69
CA LEU A 13 -10.90 19.97 -41.92
C LEU A 13 -11.40 19.93 -40.47
N ALA A 14 -11.99 18.78 -40.14
CA ALA A 14 -12.43 18.41 -38.81
C ALA A 14 -11.24 18.45 -37.84
N SER A 15 -11.28 19.36 -36.87
CA SER A 15 -10.37 19.34 -35.73
C SER A 15 -11.03 18.54 -34.62
N ALA A 16 -10.95 17.22 -34.73
CA ALA A 16 -11.19 16.32 -33.61
C ALA A 16 -10.10 16.60 -32.56
N CYS A 17 -10.43 17.37 -31.52
CA CYS A 17 -9.60 17.42 -30.33
C CYS A 17 -9.72 16.06 -29.64
N ALA A 18 -8.83 15.13 -30.00
CA ALA A 18 -8.48 13.99 -29.20
C ALA A 18 -7.80 14.52 -27.92
N ALA A 19 -8.60 14.91 -26.94
CA ALA A 19 -8.13 15.11 -25.58
C ALA A 19 -7.71 13.74 -25.04
N LEU A 20 -6.40 13.56 -25.05
CA LEU A 20 -5.63 12.42 -24.63
C LEU A 20 -6.17 11.75 -23.37
N LEU A 21 -6.32 10.43 -23.49
CA LEU A 21 -6.49 9.45 -22.44
C LEU A 21 -5.38 9.59 -21.39
N ALA A 22 -5.68 10.21 -20.25
CA ALA A 22 -4.94 10.01 -19.00
C ALA A 22 -5.81 10.32 -17.77
N ALA A 23 -7.09 9.96 -17.81
CA ALA A 23 -7.81 9.69 -16.58
C ALA A 23 -7.37 8.32 -16.06
N CYS A 24 -6.14 8.23 -15.54
CA CYS A 24 -5.81 7.14 -14.63
C CYS A 24 -6.74 7.33 -13.43
N ALA A 25 -7.84 6.57 -13.41
CA ALA A 25 -8.76 6.54 -12.30
C ALA A 25 -7.93 6.43 -11.01
N PRO A 26 -8.01 7.40 -10.08
CA PRO A 26 -7.22 7.35 -8.86
C PRO A 26 -7.52 6.06 -8.06
N ASP A 27 -8.68 5.46 -8.29
CA ASP A 27 -9.10 4.20 -7.68
C ASP A 27 -8.29 2.99 -8.17
N SER A 28 -7.86 2.95 -9.44
CA SER A 28 -7.04 1.84 -9.93
C SER A 28 -5.61 1.93 -9.38
N VAL A 29 -5.10 3.14 -9.20
CA VAL A 29 -3.79 3.41 -8.58
C VAL A 29 -3.83 3.03 -7.09
N ARG A 30 -4.89 3.39 -6.36
CA ARG A 30 -5.14 2.96 -4.97
C ARG A 30 -5.29 1.44 -4.86
N ASN A 31 -5.96 0.80 -5.81
CA ASN A 31 -6.12 -0.65 -5.88
C ASN A 31 -4.79 -1.36 -6.18
N ILE A 32 -3.99 -0.88 -7.13
CA ILE A 32 -2.67 -1.44 -7.47
C ILE A 32 -1.66 -1.29 -6.31
N GLN A 33 -1.86 -0.34 -5.40
CA GLN A 33 -0.88 -0.02 -4.36
C GLN A 33 -1.29 -0.54 -2.96
N ALA A 34 -2.59 -0.71 -2.69
CA ALA A 34 -3.03 -1.64 -1.66
C ALA A 34 -2.53 -3.07 -1.97
N LYS A 35 -2.41 -3.44 -3.25
CA LYS A 35 -1.74 -4.70 -3.63
C LYS A 35 -0.28 -4.75 -3.20
N GLY A 36 0.45 -3.63 -3.06
CA GLY A 36 1.86 -3.66 -2.63
C GLY A 36 2.01 -4.16 -1.19
N PHE A 37 1.29 -3.51 -0.26
CA PHE A 37 1.30 -3.94 1.15
C PHE A 37 0.63 -5.31 1.32
N ASN A 38 -0.50 -5.56 0.65
CA ASN A 38 -1.16 -6.87 0.72
C ASN A 38 -0.29 -7.98 0.13
N ALA A 39 0.39 -7.77 -1.01
CA ALA A 39 1.31 -8.76 -1.57
C ALA A 39 2.51 -9.01 -0.65
N TYR A 40 2.97 -7.99 0.08
CA TYR A 40 3.97 -8.21 1.13
C TYR A 40 3.41 -9.11 2.24
N LEU A 41 2.22 -8.84 2.77
CA LEU A 41 1.57 -9.71 3.77
C LEU A 41 1.37 -11.14 3.24
N ASP A 42 0.95 -11.29 1.98
CA ASP A 42 0.80 -12.58 1.30
C ASP A 42 2.14 -13.31 1.17
N SER A 43 3.22 -12.60 0.87
CA SER A 43 4.57 -13.20 0.80
C SER A 43 5.04 -13.74 2.14
N LEU A 44 4.63 -13.12 3.26
CA LEU A 44 4.99 -13.57 4.60
C LEU A 44 4.32 -14.91 4.94
N GLN A 45 3.15 -15.23 4.37
CA GLN A 45 2.48 -16.52 4.61
C GLN A 45 3.34 -17.71 4.22
N THR A 46 4.15 -17.56 3.16
CA THR A 46 5.02 -18.63 2.65
C THR A 46 6.45 -18.50 3.18
N ALA A 47 6.99 -17.28 3.27
CA ALA A 47 8.36 -17.05 3.68
C ALA A 47 8.59 -17.20 5.20
N CYS A 48 7.55 -16.95 6.00
CA CYS A 48 7.65 -16.92 7.46
C CYS A 48 6.64 -17.89 8.11
N PRO A 49 6.95 -19.19 8.17
CA PRO A 49 6.09 -20.16 8.83
C PRO A 49 6.14 -20.02 10.35
N ASN A 50 5.04 -20.36 11.03
CA ASN A 50 4.93 -20.45 12.49
C ASN A 50 5.32 -19.16 13.23
N MET A 51 4.86 -18.01 12.75
CA MET A 51 5.11 -16.72 13.38
C MET A 51 4.21 -16.55 14.61
N VAL A 52 4.78 -16.79 15.78
CA VAL A 52 4.15 -16.56 17.08
C VAL A 52 4.92 -15.48 17.83
N VAL A 53 4.19 -14.50 18.37
CA VAL A 53 4.71 -13.42 19.21
C VAL A 53 3.83 -13.33 20.45
N GLY A 54 4.40 -13.57 21.62
CA GLY A 54 3.62 -13.72 22.86
C GLY A 54 2.58 -14.84 22.71
N SER A 55 1.30 -14.52 22.94
CA SER A 55 0.17 -15.44 22.72
C SER A 55 -0.46 -15.32 21.33
N SER A 56 0.01 -14.39 20.49
CA SER A 56 -0.57 -14.09 19.18
C SER A 56 0.07 -14.93 18.07
N ASN A 57 -0.77 -15.58 17.26
CA ASN A 57 -0.34 -16.31 16.08
C ASN A 57 -0.54 -15.47 14.81
N ILE A 58 0.53 -14.83 14.36
CA ILE A 58 0.53 -13.98 13.17
C ILE A 58 0.31 -14.81 11.90
N SER A 59 0.84 -16.03 11.83
CA SER A 59 0.62 -16.91 10.68
C SER A 59 -0.86 -17.28 10.51
N ASP A 60 -1.61 -17.45 11.61
CA ASP A 60 -3.04 -17.71 11.55
C ASP A 60 -3.82 -16.46 11.13
N TRP A 61 -3.46 -15.28 11.65
CA TRP A 61 -4.05 -14.02 11.19
C TRP A 61 -3.85 -13.80 9.69
N LEU A 62 -2.64 -14.02 9.17
CA LEU A 62 -2.40 -13.88 7.73
C LEU A 62 -3.22 -14.85 6.89
N ARG A 63 -3.36 -16.11 7.33
CA ARG A 63 -4.14 -17.14 6.60
C ARG A 63 -5.64 -16.88 6.64
N ALA A 64 -6.15 -16.44 7.79
CA ALA A 64 -7.57 -16.16 7.98
C ALA A 64 -7.99 -14.75 7.53
N SER A 65 -7.05 -13.93 7.02
CA SER A 65 -7.25 -12.49 6.79
C SER A 65 -7.63 -11.71 8.07
N GLY A 66 -7.25 -12.24 9.23
CA GLY A 66 -7.45 -11.69 10.57
C GLY A 66 -8.92 -11.44 10.94
N SER A 67 -9.12 -10.70 12.04
CA SER A 67 -10.42 -10.16 12.43
C SER A 67 -10.26 -8.69 12.79
N ARG A 68 -11.10 -7.82 12.24
CA ARG A 68 -11.09 -6.39 12.59
C ARG A 68 -11.50 -6.13 14.04
N ASP A 69 -12.06 -7.14 14.71
CA ASP A 69 -12.46 -7.09 16.11
C ASP A 69 -11.36 -7.61 17.07
N ASP A 70 -10.22 -8.08 16.54
CA ASP A 70 -9.05 -8.48 17.33
C ASP A 70 -8.07 -7.30 17.42
N ASP A 71 -8.04 -6.64 18.58
CA ASP A 71 -7.19 -5.48 18.84
C ASP A 71 -5.70 -5.75 18.58
N ASN A 72 -5.22 -6.97 18.89
CA ASN A 72 -3.82 -7.33 18.68
C ASN A 72 -3.51 -7.48 17.19
N TYR A 73 -4.43 -8.05 16.41
CA TYR A 73 -4.31 -8.09 14.96
C TYR A 73 -4.30 -6.69 14.35
N VAL A 74 -5.24 -5.83 14.75
CA VAL A 74 -5.34 -4.45 14.24
C VAL A 74 -4.06 -3.67 14.56
N TYR A 75 -3.56 -3.79 15.80
CA TYR A 75 -2.31 -3.14 16.21
C TYR A 75 -1.11 -3.65 15.42
N TRP A 76 -0.95 -4.97 15.31
CA TRP A 76 0.14 -5.57 14.54
C TRP A 76 0.09 -5.15 13.06
N LEU A 77 -1.10 -5.12 12.46
CA LEU A 77 -1.30 -4.72 11.07
C LEU A 77 -0.92 -3.25 10.85
N ASP A 78 -1.28 -2.36 11.78
CA ASP A 78 -0.86 -0.95 11.76
C ASP A 78 0.67 -0.82 11.86
N GLN A 79 1.30 -1.47 12.85
CA GLN A 79 2.76 -1.41 13.00
C GLN A 79 3.49 -1.97 11.77
N THR A 80 2.96 -3.04 11.18
CA THR A 80 3.53 -3.67 9.99
C THR A 80 3.37 -2.79 8.75
N SER A 81 2.23 -2.07 8.63
CA SER A 81 2.04 -1.04 7.61
C SER A 81 3.03 0.11 7.78
N ARG A 82 3.20 0.62 9.00
CA ARG A 82 4.18 1.68 9.31
C ARG A 82 5.60 1.24 8.98
N LEU A 83 5.95 -0.01 9.29
CA LEU A 83 7.25 -0.59 8.92
C LEU A 83 7.41 -0.65 7.40
N TYR A 84 6.41 -1.19 6.68
CA TYR A 84 6.41 -1.32 5.23
C TYR A 84 6.63 0.05 4.57
N TYR A 85 5.92 1.08 5.01
CA TYR A 85 5.99 2.44 4.46
C TYR A 85 7.15 3.30 5.01
N HIS A 86 8.19 2.71 5.61
CA HIS A 86 9.34 3.43 6.19
C HIS A 86 8.97 4.50 7.24
N ARG A 87 7.82 4.36 7.89
CA ARG A 87 7.35 5.31 8.93
C ARG A 87 7.93 5.01 10.31
N ILE A 88 8.42 3.77 10.51
CA ILE A 88 9.18 3.34 11.69
C ILE A 88 10.36 2.47 11.26
N SER A 89 11.42 2.47 12.06
CA SER A 89 12.57 1.59 11.86
C SER A 89 12.25 0.13 12.23
N PRO A 90 13.03 -0.85 11.73
CA PRO A 90 12.88 -2.24 12.16
C PRO A 90 13.01 -2.47 13.67
N THR A 91 13.88 -1.71 14.33
CA THR A 91 14.02 -1.79 15.81
C THR A 91 12.77 -1.28 16.49
N GLN A 92 12.26 -0.10 16.10
CA GLN A 92 11.00 0.43 16.65
C GLN A 92 9.82 -0.52 16.41
N TYR A 93 9.74 -1.17 15.24
CA TYR A 93 8.73 -2.18 14.96
C TYR A 93 8.82 -3.36 15.94
N ARG A 94 10.02 -3.94 16.09
CA ARG A 94 10.26 -5.07 16.99
C ARG A 94 9.87 -4.74 18.43
N ASP A 95 10.29 -3.58 18.92
CA ASP A 95 10.01 -3.13 20.28
C ASP A 95 8.51 -2.87 20.49
N SER A 96 7.86 -2.16 19.55
CA SER A 96 6.44 -1.83 19.66
C SER A 96 5.55 -3.07 19.62
N VAL A 97 5.82 -4.00 18.69
CA VAL A 97 5.02 -5.23 18.55
C VAL A 97 5.25 -6.19 19.71
N SER A 98 6.50 -6.39 20.15
CA SER A 98 6.78 -7.25 21.30
C SER A 98 6.24 -6.69 22.61
N ALA A 99 6.23 -5.37 22.79
CA ALA A 99 5.60 -4.74 23.95
C ALA A 99 4.08 -4.93 23.97
N ALA A 100 3.41 -4.81 22.81
CA ALA A 100 1.96 -4.92 22.71
C ALA A 100 1.44 -6.36 22.75
N LEU A 101 2.05 -7.28 21.99
CA LEU A 101 1.61 -8.67 21.88
C LEU A 101 2.26 -9.57 22.95
N GLY A 102 3.25 -9.05 23.68
CA GLY A 102 4.11 -9.83 24.54
C GLY A 102 5.21 -10.58 23.76
N GLY A 103 6.14 -11.18 24.50
CA GLY A 103 7.28 -11.90 23.92
C GLY A 103 8.53 -11.03 23.76
N LYS A 104 9.50 -11.54 22.99
CA LYS A 104 10.80 -10.87 22.82
C LYS A 104 10.87 -10.07 21.51
N SER A 105 11.51 -8.90 21.57
CA SER A 105 11.73 -8.04 20.40
C SER A 105 12.65 -8.70 19.35
N ASP A 106 13.53 -9.61 19.77
CA ASP A 106 14.40 -10.41 18.90
C ASP A 106 13.78 -11.75 18.46
N SER A 107 12.47 -11.95 18.64
CA SER A 107 11.80 -13.19 18.24
C SER A 107 11.97 -13.49 16.75
N ARG A 108 12.13 -14.78 16.43
CA ARG A 108 12.27 -15.26 15.05
C ARG A 108 11.13 -14.79 14.13
N ALA A 109 9.92 -14.67 14.66
CA ALA A 109 8.77 -14.16 13.93
C ALA A 109 9.01 -12.72 13.43
N LEU A 110 9.35 -11.80 14.33
CA LEU A 110 9.59 -10.40 13.99
C LEU A 110 10.84 -10.23 13.12
N ASP A 111 11.88 -11.04 13.34
CA ASP A 111 13.06 -11.04 12.49
C ASP A 111 12.74 -11.48 11.06
N CYS A 112 11.90 -12.50 10.88
CA CYS A 112 11.48 -12.96 9.56
C CYS A 112 10.71 -11.88 8.80
N ILE A 113 9.78 -11.18 9.45
CA ILE A 113 9.01 -10.08 8.86
C ILE A 113 9.96 -9.00 8.34
N VAL A 114 10.91 -8.56 9.18
CA VAL A 114 11.88 -7.52 8.82
C VAL A 114 12.77 -7.96 7.66
N ARG A 115 13.24 -9.21 7.64
CA ARG A 115 14.13 -9.70 6.57
C ARG A 115 13.45 -9.80 5.20
N ASN A 116 12.14 -10.01 5.18
CA ASN A 116 11.37 -10.13 3.94
C ASN A 116 10.77 -8.80 3.45
N LEU A 117 11.19 -7.67 4.04
CA LEU A 117 10.80 -6.36 3.54
C LEU A 117 11.33 -6.14 2.10
N PRO A 118 10.48 -5.73 1.14
CA PRO A 118 10.96 -5.34 -0.17
C PRO A 118 11.97 -4.19 -0.10
N ALA A 119 12.90 -4.12 -1.06
CA ALA A 119 13.91 -3.05 -1.09
C ALA A 119 13.35 -1.72 -1.61
N ASP A 120 12.39 -1.79 -2.54
CA ASP A 120 11.78 -0.70 -3.28
C ASP A 120 10.46 -0.20 -2.66
N ARG A 121 10.33 -0.32 -1.34
CA ARG A 121 9.08 0.04 -0.65
C ARG A 121 8.80 1.55 -0.70
N PRO A 122 7.53 1.96 -0.87
CA PRO A 122 7.15 3.36 -0.84
C PRO A 122 7.22 3.95 0.57
N THR A 123 7.30 5.28 0.69
CA THR A 123 7.35 5.99 1.99
C THR A 123 5.99 6.47 2.51
N ARG A 124 4.91 6.21 1.77
CA ARG A 124 3.56 6.63 2.15
C ARG A 124 2.47 5.71 1.58
N PRO A 125 1.39 5.46 2.33
CA PRO A 125 0.17 4.90 1.79
C PRO A 125 -0.43 5.81 0.71
N PRO A 126 -0.97 5.26 -0.38
CA PRO A 126 -1.66 6.03 -1.42
C PRO A 126 -2.93 6.69 -0.90
N GLY A 127 -3.19 7.93 -1.31
CA GLY A 127 -4.44 8.63 -0.98
C GLY A 127 -4.49 9.28 0.40
N GLY A 128 -3.40 9.24 1.18
CA GLY A 128 -3.23 10.19 2.27
C GLY A 128 -3.11 11.59 1.66
N LYS A 129 -4.12 12.45 1.82
CA LYS A 129 -3.89 13.89 1.67
C LYS A 129 -2.91 14.31 2.77
N LEU A 130 -1.88 15.09 2.41
CA LEU A 130 -1.25 15.96 3.40
C LEU A 130 -2.39 16.90 3.83
N LEU A 131 -2.93 16.66 5.02
CA LEU A 131 -3.65 17.70 5.75
C LEU A 131 -2.60 18.37 6.63
#